data_AF-A0A1Q9RWP8-F1
#
_entry.id   AF-A0A1Q9RWP8-F1
#
_cell.length_a   1.000
_cell.length_b   1.000
_cell.length_c   1.000
_cell.angle_alpha   90.00
_cell.angle_beta   90.00
_cell.angle_gamma   90.00
#
_symmetry.space_group_name_H-M   'P 1'
#
loop_
_entity.id
_entity.type
_entity.pdbx_description
1 polymer ?
#
loop_
_entity_poly.entity_id
_entity_poly.type
_entity_poly.pdbx_seq_one_letter_code
_entity_poly.pdbx_strand_id
1 'polypeptide(L)'
;MVARAGVELEASGISHVPAAIPGTPIDTLTPQEFQTARLVAEGLNNVEAAAALFLSRKTVEAHLSRVYRKLGLRSRTDLARVFADSGPADR
;
A
#
# COMPACT_ATOMS: atom_id res chain seq x y z
N MET A 1 10.29 30.44 1.28
CA MET A 1 11.09 29.79 0.23
C MET A 1 11.92 28.69 0.89
N VAL A 2 11.53 27.44 0.59
CA VAL A 2 12.35 26.22 0.56
C VAL A 2 13.30 25.93 1.74
N ALA A 3 12.88 25.03 2.62
CA ALA A 3 13.74 24.01 3.24
C ALA A 3 12.88 23.02 4.05
N ARG A 4 12.19 22.09 3.37
CA ARG A 4 11.77 20.84 4.00
C ARG A 4 12.73 19.78 3.51
N ALA A 5 13.71 19.54 4.36
CA ALA A 5 14.71 18.50 4.26
C ALA A 5 14.14 17.28 3.55
N GLY A 6 14.68 17.02 2.35
CA GLY A 6 14.67 15.69 1.77
C GLY A 6 15.50 14.83 2.70
N VAL A 7 14.82 14.30 3.72
CA VAL A 7 15.37 13.24 4.54
C VAL A 7 15.40 12.02 3.62
N GLU A 8 16.53 11.88 2.94
CA GLU A 8 17.06 10.66 2.35
C GLU A 8 17.44 9.67 3.46
N LEU A 9 16.52 9.40 4.41
CA LEU A 9 16.71 8.27 5.30
C LEU A 9 16.26 7.01 4.59
N GLU A 10 17.28 6.32 4.07
CA GLU A 10 17.42 4.88 4.17
C GLU A 10 16.16 4.09 3.84
N ALA A 11 16.02 3.86 2.54
CA ALA A 11 15.66 2.54 2.07
C ALA A 11 16.61 1.51 2.72
N SER A 12 16.31 1.09 3.95
CA SER A 12 16.74 -0.20 4.46
C SER A 12 16.17 -1.25 3.52
N GLY A 13 16.93 -1.61 2.50
CA GLY A 13 17.69 -2.87 2.50
C GLY A 13 16.92 -4.16 2.76
N ILE A 14 15.59 -4.15 2.72
CA ILE A 14 14.78 -5.37 2.73
C ILE A 14 13.89 -5.36 1.49
N SER A 15 14.52 -5.62 0.36
CA SER A 15 13.90 -6.51 -0.63
C SER A 15 13.64 -7.84 0.06
N HIS A 16 12.59 -7.90 0.88
CA HIS A 16 12.10 -9.17 1.35
C HIS A 16 11.49 -9.86 0.14
N VAL A 17 12.22 -10.85 -0.37
CA VAL A 17 11.64 -11.90 -1.19
C VAL A 17 11.12 -12.95 -0.22
N PRO A 18 9.79 -13.09 -0.06
CA PRO A 18 9.23 -14.38 0.25
C PRO A 18 8.55 -14.92 -1.00
N ALA A 19 8.90 -16.16 -1.35
CA ALA A 19 8.11 -16.97 -2.26
C ALA A 19 6.73 -17.22 -1.61
N ALA A 20 5.76 -16.36 -1.91
CA ALA A 20 4.38 -16.60 -1.51
C ALA A 20 3.75 -17.59 -2.52
N ILE A 21 3.62 -18.84 -2.08
CA ILE A 21 2.77 -19.85 -2.71
C ILE A 21 1.30 -19.44 -2.42
N PRO A 22 0.36 -19.56 -3.39
CA PRO A 22 -0.81 -18.69 -3.48
C PRO A 22 -1.92 -18.99 -2.46
N GLY A 23 -2.60 -17.92 -2.03
CA GLY A 23 -3.93 -17.94 -1.41
C GLY A 23 -4.73 -16.69 -1.77
N THR A 24 -4.13 -15.50 -1.62
CA THR A 24 -4.73 -14.22 -2.06
C THR A 24 -3.63 -13.26 -2.55
N PRO A 25 -3.83 -12.45 -3.61
CA PRO A 25 -2.83 -11.49 -4.08
C PRO A 25 -2.31 -10.53 -2.99
N ILE A 26 -3.14 -10.24 -1.99
CA ILE A 26 -2.84 -9.36 -0.85
C ILE A 26 -1.69 -9.89 0.02
N ASP A 27 -1.50 -11.21 0.12
CA ASP A 27 -0.45 -11.83 0.96
C ASP A 27 0.98 -11.51 0.48
N THR A 28 1.11 -10.96 -0.73
CA THR A 28 2.40 -10.54 -1.32
C THR A 28 2.85 -9.12 -0.90
N LEU A 29 1.99 -8.39 -0.21
CA LEU A 29 2.26 -7.03 0.24
C LEU A 29 3.11 -7.03 1.52
N THR A 30 4.01 -6.05 1.64
CA THR A 30 4.66 -5.80 2.93
C THR A 30 3.64 -5.23 3.93
N PRO A 31 3.91 -5.28 5.24
CA PRO A 31 3.00 -4.70 6.24
C PRO A 31 2.66 -3.24 5.96
N GLN A 32 3.63 -2.42 5.56
CA GLN A 32 3.40 -1.00 5.24
C GLN A 32 2.56 -0.80 3.97
N GLU A 33 2.82 -1.62 2.94
CA GLU A 33 2.04 -1.62 1.70
C GLU A 33 0.60 -2.04 1.96
N PHE A 34 0.39 -3.09 2.76
CA PHE A 34 -0.93 -3.56 3.17
C PHE A 34 -1.71 -2.48 3.92
N GLN A 35 -1.11 -1.84 4.93
CA GLN A 35 -1.78 -0.78 5.70
C GLN A 35 -2.18 0.39 4.80
N THR A 36 -1.28 0.81 3.90
CA THR A 36 -1.57 1.87 2.92
C THR A 36 -2.70 1.45 1.98
N ALA A 37 -2.63 0.24 1.42
CA ALA A 37 -3.61 -0.31 0.49
C ALA A 37 -4.99 -0.43 1.13
N ARG A 38 -5.04 -0.89 2.39
CA ARG A 38 -6.27 -1.04 3.17
C ARG A 38 -6.98 0.29 3.37
N LEU A 39 -6.31 1.32 3.88
CA LEU A 39 -6.92 2.63 4.10
C LEU A 39 -7.47 3.23 2.79
N VAL A 40 -6.73 3.05 1.69
CA VAL A 40 -7.15 3.51 0.37
C VAL A 40 -8.32 2.70 -0.17
N ALA A 41 -8.35 1.38 0.06
CA ALA A 41 -9.49 0.54 -0.27
C ALA A 41 -10.74 0.91 0.54
N GLU A 42 -10.58 1.34 1.80
CA GLU A 42 -11.65 1.84 2.69
C GLU A 42 -12.18 3.23 2.27
N GLY A 43 -11.55 3.89 1.30
CA GLY A 43 -12.03 5.15 0.73
C GLY A 43 -11.20 6.38 1.06
N LEU A 44 -10.13 6.26 1.86
CA LEU A 44 -9.29 7.41 2.23
C LEU A 44 -8.41 7.89 1.07
N ASN A 45 -8.42 9.18 0.77
CA ASN A 45 -7.52 9.73 -0.23
C ASN A 45 -6.05 9.70 0.25
N ASN A 46 -5.09 9.95 -0.65
CA ASN A 46 -3.66 9.83 -0.32
C ASN A 46 -3.22 10.78 0.81
N VAL A 47 -3.90 11.91 0.99
CA VAL A 47 -3.62 12.88 2.07
C VAL A 47 -4.13 12.35 3.40
N GLU A 48 -5.35 11.80 3.42
CA GLU A 48 -5.95 11.19 4.62
C GLU A 48 -5.18 9.95 5.06
N ALA A 49 -4.83 9.07 4.12
CA ALA A 49 -4.01 7.90 4.42
C ALA A 49 -2.60 8.29 4.92
N ALA A 50 -2.01 9.34 4.34
CA ALA A 50 -0.74 9.88 4.81
C ALA A 50 -0.85 10.42 6.24
N ALA A 51 -1.92 11.14 6.56
CA ALA A 51 -2.17 11.64 7.91
C ALA A 51 -2.39 10.48 8.91
N ALA A 52 -3.17 9.47 8.54
CA ALA A 52 -3.46 8.31 9.38
C ALA A 52 -2.21 7.45 9.67
N LEU A 53 -1.27 7.36 8.71
CA LEU A 53 -0.04 6.59 8.84
C LEU A 53 1.17 7.42 9.31
N PHE A 54 0.99 8.73 9.57
CA PHE A 54 2.08 9.67 9.86
C PHE A 54 3.18 9.68 8.78
N LEU A 55 2.79 9.55 7.52
CA LEU A 55 3.67 9.52 6.35
C LEU A 55 3.52 10.79 5.50
N SER A 56 4.44 10.99 4.56
CA SER A 56 4.26 11.98 3.50
C SER A 56 3.32 11.45 2.41
N ARG A 57 2.58 12.35 1.73
CA ARG A 57 1.77 11.98 0.55
C ARG A 57 2.59 11.24 -0.51
N LYS A 58 3.83 11.67 -0.73
CA LYS A 58 4.75 11.06 -1.71
C LYS A 58 5.14 9.63 -1.32
N THR A 59 5.27 9.36 -0.02
CA THR A 59 5.53 8.01 0.50
C THR A 59 4.34 7.09 0.25
N VAL A 60 3.12 7.58 0.53
CA VAL A 60 1.87 6.86 0.25
C VAL A 60 1.74 6.56 -1.25
N GLU A 61 1.97 7.55 -2.12
CA GLU A 61 1.98 7.37 -3.58
C GLU A 61 3.00 6.30 -4.01
N ALA A 62 4.19 6.29 -3.41
CA ALA A 62 5.22 5.30 -3.71
C ALA A 62 4.83 3.90 -3.22
N HIS A 63 4.19 3.76 -2.06
CA HIS A 63 3.66 2.48 -1.59
C HIS A 63 2.55 1.98 -2.53
N LEU A 64 1.60 2.83 -2.90
CA LEU A 64 0.52 2.47 -3.82
C LEU A 64 1.03 2.04 -5.20
N SER A 65 2.06 2.69 -5.73
CA SER A 65 2.69 2.27 -6.98
C SER A 65 3.24 0.84 -6.91
N ARG A 66 3.89 0.47 -5.79
CA ARG A 66 4.39 -0.89 -5.56
C ARG A 66 3.23 -1.88 -5.36
N VAL A 67 2.20 -1.51 -4.60
CA VAL A 67 0.99 -2.31 -4.39
C VAL A 67 0.32 -2.62 -5.73
N TYR A 68 0.04 -1.62 -6.56
CA TYR A 68 -0.57 -1.82 -7.87
C TYR A 68 0.25 -2.73 -8.76
N ARG A 69 1.58 -2.58 -8.76
CA ARG A 69 2.47 -3.46 -9.52
C ARG A 69 2.46 -4.90 -9.01
N LYS A 70 2.48 -5.10 -7.68
CA LYS A 70 2.48 -6.44 -7.05
C LYS A 70 1.14 -7.15 -7.26
N LEU A 71 0.04 -6.43 -7.17
CA LEU A 71 -1.31 -6.96 -7.32
C LEU A 71 -1.81 -6.99 -8.77
N GLY A 72 -1.04 -6.44 -9.73
CA GLY A 72 -1.46 -6.35 -11.13
C GLY A 72 -2.64 -5.39 -11.38
N LEU A 73 -2.86 -4.43 -10.48
CA LEU A 73 -4.01 -3.52 -10.52
C LEU A 73 -3.66 -2.22 -11.25
N ARG A 74 -4.68 -1.60 -11.84
CA ARG A 74 -4.53 -0.34 -12.57
C ARG A 74 -5.34 0.80 -11.97
N SER A 75 -6.26 0.49 -11.06
CA SER A 75 -7.14 1.47 -10.46
C SER A 75 -7.35 1.24 -8.97
N ARG A 76 -7.71 2.34 -8.29
CA ARG A 76 -8.17 2.34 -6.91
C ARG A 76 -9.44 1.50 -6.72
N THR A 77 -10.31 1.46 -7.73
CA THR A 77 -11.52 0.65 -7.70
C THR A 77 -11.19 -0.85 -7.72
N ASP A 78 -10.20 -1.26 -8.52
CA ASP A 78 -9.72 -2.65 -8.52
C ASP A 78 -9.12 -3.01 -7.16
N LEU A 79 -8.40 -2.08 -6.52
CA LEU A 79 -7.88 -2.26 -5.17
C LEU A 79 -9.02 -2.46 -4.16
N ALA A 80 -10.04 -1.60 -4.18
CA ALA A 80 -11.20 -1.75 -3.30
C ALA A 80 -11.92 -3.09 -3.51
N ARG A 81 -12.03 -3.57 -4.77
CA ARG A 81 -12.62 -4.88 -5.09
C ARG A 81 -11.81 -6.02 -4.51
N VAL A 82 -10.48 -6.01 -4.66
CA VAL A 82 -9.59 -7.04 -4.11
C VAL A 82 -9.74 -7.13 -2.59
N PHE A 83 -9.82 -5.99 -1.90
CA PHE A 83 -10.02 -5.96 -0.45
C PHE A 83 -11.44 -6.34 -0.02
N ALA A 84 -12.46 -6.05 -0.83
CA ALA A 84 -13.83 -6.47 -0.58
C ALA A 84 -14.02 -7.99 -0.76
N ASP A 85 -13.37 -8.57 -1.77
CA ASP A 85 -13.37 -10.02 -2.05
C ASP A 85 -12.53 -10.80 -1.02
N SER A 86 -11.60 -10.12 -0.34
CA SER A 86 -10.83 -10.64 0.78
C SER A 86 -11.50 -10.41 2.15
N GLY A 87 -12.66 -9.72 2.18
CA GLY A 87 -13.54 -9.64 3.34
C GLY A 87 -14.18 -11.00 3.65
N PRO A 88 -14.57 -11.26 4.91
CA PRO A 88 -14.48 -12.59 5.52
C PRO A 88 -15.22 -13.68 4.74
N ALA A 89 -14.56 -14.84 4.67
CA ALA A 89 -15.14 -16.14 4.34
C ALA A 89 -16.18 -16.57 5.39
N ASP A 90 -17.22 -15.75 5.60
CA ASP A 90 -18.42 -16.04 6.37
C ASP A 90 -19.64 -15.79 5.46
N ARG A 91 -19.87 -16.76 4.57
CA ARG A 91 -21.16 -17.05 3.93
C ARG A 91 -21.51 -18.48 4.25
#